data_AF-A0A5E4A4S3-F1
#
_entry.id   AF-A0A5E4A4S3-F1
#
_cell.length_a   1.000
_cell.length_b   1.000
_cell.length_c   1.000
_cell.angle_alpha   90.00
_cell.angle_beta   90.00
_cell.angle_gamma   90.00
#
_symmetry.space_group_name_H-M   'P 1'
#
loop_
_entity.id
_entity.type
_entity.pdbx_description
1 polymer ?
#
loop_
_entity_poly.entity_id
_entity_poly.type
_entity_poly.pdbx_seq_one_letter_code
_entity_poly.pdbx_strand_id
1 'polypeptide(L)'
;MLNIWGVILYLRLPWITAQAGIVLTWVIILLSVMVTSITGLSISAISTNGKVKSGGTYFLISRSLGPELGGSIGLIFAFANAVGVAMHTVGFAETVRDLLQEHGTPIVDPINDIRIIGVATVTVLLAISLAGMEWESKAQVLFFLVIMVSFANYLVGTLIPPSEDKASKGFFSYRGDIFVQNLVPDWRGIDGSFFGMFSIFFPSATGILAGANISGDLKDPAVAIPKGTLMAIFWTTVSYLAISATIGSCVVRDASGDLNDTVTPGSGACEGLACGYGWNFTQCAQQHSCHYGLINYYQVPALALGTRCWDRPGGRGTSGLLRSLRGHREPQVGWQPWPQLRPSSL
;
A
#
# COMPACT_ATOMS: atom_id res chain seq x y z
N MET A 1 1.55 -15.65 1.87
CA MET A 1 1.30 -14.42 2.67
C MET A 1 2.07 -13.25 2.11
N LEU A 2 3.40 -13.26 2.07
CA LEU A 2 4.19 -12.13 1.52
C LEU A 2 3.78 -11.69 0.12
N ASN A 3 3.62 -12.62 -0.81
CA ASN A 3 3.19 -12.28 -2.18
C ASN A 3 1.72 -11.87 -2.30
N ILE A 4 0.93 -11.99 -1.22
CA ILE A 4 -0.46 -11.53 -1.16
C ILE A 4 -0.50 -10.15 -0.50
N TRP A 5 0.22 -9.96 0.61
CA TRP A 5 0.40 -8.65 1.25
C TRP A 5 1.30 -7.75 0.41
N GLY A 6 0.67 -6.98 -0.46
CA GLY A 6 1.35 -5.99 -1.29
C GLY A 6 1.09 -4.55 -0.86
N VAL A 7 1.56 -3.65 -1.70
CA VAL A 7 1.34 -2.20 -1.59
C VAL A 7 -0.16 -1.84 -1.45
N ILE A 8 -1.04 -2.63 -2.07
CA ILE A 8 -2.49 -2.41 -2.06
C ILE A 8 -3.06 -2.43 -0.64
N LEU A 9 -2.52 -3.28 0.25
CA LEU A 9 -2.97 -3.38 1.65
C LEU A 9 -2.84 -2.05 2.39
N TYR A 10 -1.73 -1.33 2.19
CA TYR A 10 -1.45 -0.08 2.91
C TYR A 10 -1.87 1.18 2.15
N LEU A 11 -1.77 1.23 0.82
CA LEU A 11 -2.07 2.45 0.07
C LEU A 11 -3.48 2.52 -0.50
N ARG A 12 -4.05 1.37 -0.88
CA ARG A 12 -5.28 1.35 -1.71
C ARG A 12 -6.50 0.82 -0.96
N LEU A 13 -6.35 -0.13 -0.04
CA LEU A 13 -7.44 -0.63 0.79
C LEU A 13 -8.14 0.47 1.63
N PRO A 14 -7.43 1.44 2.24
CA PRO A 14 -8.08 2.55 2.95
C PRO A 14 -8.98 3.36 2.01
N TRP A 15 -8.47 3.67 0.82
CA TRP A 15 -9.17 4.44 -0.19
C TRP A 15 -10.38 3.69 -0.77
N ILE A 16 -10.25 2.40 -1.06
CA ILE A 16 -11.37 1.53 -1.45
C ILE A 16 -12.44 1.54 -0.36
N THR A 17 -12.04 1.45 0.90
CA THR A 17 -12.95 1.51 2.06
C THR A 17 -13.65 2.86 2.17
N ALA A 18 -12.97 3.96 1.83
CA ALA A 18 -13.56 5.30 1.79
C ALA A 18 -14.69 5.41 0.76
N GLN A 19 -14.44 4.91 -0.45
CA GLN A 19 -15.31 5.05 -1.62
C GLN A 19 -16.51 4.09 -1.54
N ALA A 20 -16.23 2.80 -1.36
CA ALA A 20 -17.25 1.76 -1.34
C ALA A 20 -17.98 1.67 0.02
N GLY A 21 -17.39 2.21 1.09
CA GLY A 21 -17.82 1.97 2.45
C GLY A 21 -17.38 0.58 2.96
N ILE A 22 -17.48 0.38 4.26
CA ILE A 22 -16.96 -0.82 4.94
C ILE A 22 -17.67 -2.09 4.43
N VAL A 23 -19.01 -2.07 4.34
CA VAL A 23 -19.81 -3.24 3.98
C VAL A 23 -19.51 -3.70 2.56
N LEU A 24 -19.50 -2.77 1.61
CA LEU A 24 -19.27 -3.12 0.21
C LEU A 24 -17.81 -3.50 -0.04
N THR A 25 -16.87 -2.93 0.72
CA THR A 25 -15.47 -3.37 0.70
C THR A 25 -15.33 -4.81 1.18
N TRP A 26 -16.05 -5.22 2.22
CA TRP A 26 -16.07 -6.62 2.64
C TRP A 26 -16.65 -7.54 1.56
N VAL A 27 -17.69 -7.10 0.84
CA VAL A 27 -18.22 -7.86 -0.31
C VAL A 27 -17.16 -8.01 -1.40
N ILE A 28 -16.41 -6.95 -1.72
CA ILE A 28 -15.29 -6.99 -2.67
C ILE A 28 -14.23 -8.00 -2.22
N ILE A 29 -13.81 -7.94 -0.95
CA ILE A 29 -12.83 -8.86 -0.37
C ILE A 29 -13.34 -10.31 -0.47
N LEU A 30 -14.57 -10.58 -0.04
CA LEU A 30 -15.15 -11.92 -0.07
C LEU A 30 -15.30 -12.47 -1.48
N LEU A 31 -15.65 -11.63 -2.46
CA LEU A 31 -15.72 -12.02 -3.88
C LEU A 31 -14.33 -12.40 -4.40
N SER A 32 -13.30 -11.62 -4.12
CA SER A 32 -11.92 -11.95 -4.50
C SER A 32 -11.41 -13.22 -3.81
N VAL A 33 -11.78 -13.42 -2.54
CA VAL A 33 -11.42 -14.61 -1.77
C VAL A 33 -12.14 -15.85 -2.29
N MET A 34 -13.39 -15.74 -2.73
CA MET A 34 -14.10 -16.83 -3.38
C MET A 34 -13.36 -17.29 -4.64
N VAL A 35 -13.00 -16.36 -5.53
CA VAL A 35 -12.26 -16.66 -6.77
C VAL A 35 -10.93 -17.34 -6.45
N THR A 36 -10.14 -16.76 -5.53
CA THR A 36 -8.81 -17.27 -5.18
C THR A 36 -8.86 -18.57 -4.40
N SER A 37 -9.91 -18.82 -3.60
CA SER A 37 -10.11 -20.09 -2.91
C SER A 37 -10.43 -21.21 -3.90
N ILE A 38 -11.29 -20.95 -4.89
CA ILE A 38 -11.56 -21.91 -5.98
C ILE A 38 -10.26 -22.24 -6.72
N THR A 39 -9.47 -21.22 -7.09
CA THR A 39 -8.17 -21.44 -7.73
C THR A 39 -7.19 -22.20 -6.82
N GLY A 40 -7.13 -21.86 -5.54
CA GLY A 40 -6.29 -22.52 -4.54
C GLY A 40 -6.64 -24.01 -4.35
N LEU A 41 -7.93 -24.35 -4.35
CA LEU A 41 -8.40 -25.74 -4.31
C LEU A 41 -8.02 -26.49 -5.59
N SER A 42 -8.15 -25.86 -6.77
CA SER A 42 -7.72 -26.46 -8.04
C SER A 42 -6.21 -26.73 -8.07
N ILE A 43 -5.38 -25.79 -7.61
CA ILE A 43 -3.93 -25.97 -7.49
C ILE A 43 -3.61 -27.08 -6.48
N SER A 44 -4.36 -27.14 -5.38
CA SER A 44 -4.20 -28.19 -4.37
C SER A 44 -4.43 -29.57 -5.00
N ALA A 45 -5.52 -29.74 -5.75
CA ALA A 45 -5.82 -30.97 -6.47
C ALA A 45 -4.71 -31.35 -7.47
N ILE A 46 -4.20 -30.38 -8.24
CA ILE A 46 -3.08 -30.57 -9.17
C ILE A 46 -1.81 -31.03 -8.41
N SER A 47 -1.48 -30.37 -7.30
CA SER A 47 -0.29 -30.68 -6.51
C SER A 47 -0.34 -32.04 -5.81
N THR A 48 -1.54 -32.57 -5.57
CA THR A 48 -1.73 -33.92 -5.00
C THR A 48 -1.78 -35.02 -6.07
N ASN A 49 -1.87 -34.66 -7.36
CA ASN A 49 -1.99 -35.61 -8.44
C ASN A 49 -0.62 -35.98 -9.03
N GLY A 50 -0.08 -37.11 -8.59
CA GLY A 50 1.18 -37.67 -9.11
C GLY A 50 2.43 -37.26 -8.32
N LYS A 51 3.61 -37.67 -8.81
CA LYS A 51 4.89 -37.35 -8.16
C LYS A 51 5.31 -35.94 -8.54
N VAL A 52 5.08 -34.98 -7.65
CA VAL A 52 5.64 -33.64 -7.71
C VAL A 52 7.16 -33.75 -7.64
N LYS A 53 7.82 -33.50 -8.76
CA LYS A 53 9.28 -33.34 -8.84
C LYS A 53 9.59 -31.84 -8.83
N SER A 54 10.82 -31.49 -8.49
CA SER A 54 11.30 -30.10 -8.56
C SER A 54 11.07 -29.51 -9.96
N GLY A 55 10.42 -28.33 -10.03
CA GLY A 55 10.04 -27.70 -11.31
C GLY A 55 9.10 -26.50 -11.22
N GLY A 56 8.55 -26.18 -10.04
CA GLY A 56 7.70 -24.99 -9.86
C GLY A 56 6.29 -25.14 -10.44
N THR A 57 5.53 -24.04 -10.45
CA THR A 57 4.11 -24.02 -10.86
C THR A 57 3.90 -24.44 -12.32
N TYR A 58 4.71 -23.94 -13.25
CA TYR A 58 4.56 -24.29 -14.67
C TYR A 58 4.76 -25.79 -14.92
N PHE A 59 5.75 -26.40 -14.26
CA PHE A 59 6.01 -27.83 -14.37
C PHE A 59 4.88 -28.67 -13.77
N LEU A 60 4.33 -28.23 -12.63
CA LEU A 60 3.18 -28.88 -11.99
C LEU A 60 1.94 -28.89 -12.90
N ILE A 61 1.66 -27.75 -13.53
CA ILE A 61 0.49 -27.58 -14.40
C ILE A 61 0.66 -28.34 -15.71
N SER A 62 1.79 -28.15 -16.41
CA SER A 62 2.02 -28.76 -17.73
C SER A 62 2.05 -30.29 -17.69
N ARG A 63 2.52 -30.87 -16.58
CA ARG A 63 2.52 -32.33 -16.40
C ARG A 63 1.13 -32.91 -16.09
N SER A 64 0.29 -32.14 -15.38
CA SER A 64 -1.03 -32.63 -14.93
C SER A 64 -2.13 -32.37 -15.96
N LEU A 65 -2.08 -31.24 -16.66
CA LEU A 65 -3.09 -30.81 -17.65
C LEU A 65 -2.65 -31.02 -19.10
N GLY A 66 -1.39 -31.38 -19.32
CA GLY A 66 -0.81 -31.52 -20.65
C GLY A 66 -0.16 -30.24 -21.18
N PRO A 67 0.65 -30.36 -22.26
CA PRO A 67 1.48 -29.28 -22.78
C PRO A 67 0.68 -28.13 -23.39
N GLU A 68 -0.48 -28.39 -24.01
CA GLU A 68 -1.32 -27.38 -24.64
C GLU A 68 -1.87 -26.38 -23.60
N LEU A 69 -2.57 -26.90 -22.58
CA LEU A 69 -3.10 -26.08 -21.49
C LEU A 69 -1.99 -25.48 -20.64
N GLY A 70 -0.93 -26.25 -20.35
CA GLY A 70 0.22 -25.77 -19.58
C GLY A 70 0.94 -24.61 -20.25
N GLY A 71 1.15 -24.67 -21.57
CA GLY A 71 1.78 -23.61 -22.36
C GLY A 71 1.00 -22.30 -22.32
N SER A 72 -0.30 -22.35 -22.61
CA SER A 72 -1.16 -21.15 -22.61
C SER A 72 -1.27 -20.51 -21.21
N ILE A 73 -1.51 -21.31 -20.17
CA ILE A 73 -1.58 -20.81 -18.79
C ILE A 73 -0.23 -20.23 -18.36
N GLY A 74 0.87 -20.90 -18.70
CA GLY A 74 2.22 -20.44 -18.39
C GLY A 74 2.56 -19.09 -19.00
N LEU A 75 2.20 -18.86 -20.27
CA LEU A 75 2.45 -17.59 -20.96
C LEU A 75 1.67 -16.44 -20.33
N ILE A 76 0.37 -16.63 -20.07
CA ILE A 76 -0.47 -15.63 -19.43
C ILE A 76 0.03 -15.33 -18.01
N PHE A 77 0.42 -16.36 -17.26
CA PHE A 77 0.95 -16.21 -15.91
C PHE A 77 2.28 -15.45 -15.89
N ALA A 78 3.18 -15.73 -16.84
CA ALA A 78 4.45 -15.01 -16.97
C ALA A 78 4.23 -13.52 -17.27
N PHE A 79 3.32 -13.20 -18.20
CA PHE A 79 2.96 -11.82 -18.51
C PHE A 79 2.30 -11.11 -17.32
N ALA A 80 1.39 -11.79 -16.61
CA ALA A 80 0.75 -11.25 -15.42
C ALA A 80 1.77 -10.92 -14.31
N ASN A 81 2.76 -11.79 -14.09
CA ASN A 81 3.83 -11.51 -13.13
C ASN A 81 4.70 -10.33 -13.57
N ALA A 82 5.01 -10.19 -14.87
CA ALA A 82 5.77 -9.06 -15.39
C ALA A 82 5.05 -7.71 -15.16
N VAL A 83 3.74 -7.66 -15.42
CA VAL A 83 2.92 -6.48 -15.12
C VAL A 83 2.79 -6.26 -13.60
N GLY A 84 2.74 -7.34 -12.81
CA GLY A 84 2.75 -7.28 -11.34
C GLY A 84 4.01 -6.62 -10.77
N VAL A 85 5.20 -6.90 -11.34
CA VAL A 85 6.45 -6.23 -10.96
C VAL A 85 6.35 -4.72 -11.20
N ALA A 86 5.80 -4.30 -12.34
CA ALA A 86 5.59 -2.88 -12.63
C ALA A 86 4.63 -2.23 -11.62
N MET A 87 3.51 -2.90 -11.29
CA MET A 87 2.54 -2.40 -10.30
C MET A 87 3.17 -2.18 -8.92
N HIS A 88 3.90 -3.18 -8.41
CA HIS A 88 4.54 -3.05 -7.09
C HIS A 88 5.63 -1.97 -7.09
N THR A 89 6.39 -1.84 -8.18
CA THR A 89 7.43 -0.82 -8.31
C THR A 89 6.83 0.59 -8.35
N VAL A 90 5.74 0.80 -9.09
CA VAL A 90 5.04 2.09 -9.13
C VAL A 90 4.50 2.46 -7.75
N GLY A 91 3.87 1.51 -7.04
CA GLY A 91 3.37 1.76 -5.69
C GLY A 91 4.47 2.09 -4.67
N PHE A 92 5.66 1.47 -4.80
CA PHE A 92 6.84 1.88 -4.04
C PHE A 92 7.29 3.30 -4.40
N ALA A 93 7.38 3.61 -5.69
CA ALA A 93 7.80 4.93 -6.17
C ALA A 93 6.85 6.06 -5.74
N GLU A 94 5.53 5.82 -5.71
CA GLU A 94 4.54 6.73 -5.14
C GLU A 94 4.85 7.03 -3.67
N THR A 95 5.11 5.99 -2.87
CA THR A 95 5.42 6.14 -1.44
C THR A 95 6.69 6.94 -1.21
N VAL A 96 7.77 6.65 -1.97
CA VAL A 96 9.04 7.38 -1.86
C VAL A 96 8.87 8.85 -2.28
N ARG A 97 8.13 9.10 -3.36
CA ARG A 97 7.86 10.45 -3.85
C ARG A 97 7.07 11.27 -2.81
N ASP A 98 6.06 10.68 -2.18
CA ASP A 98 5.28 11.36 -1.14
C ASP A 98 6.14 11.69 0.09
N LEU A 99 7.03 10.78 0.50
CA LEU A 99 8.01 11.05 1.56
C LEU A 99 8.99 12.17 1.19
N LEU A 100 9.44 12.22 -0.06
CA LEU A 100 10.31 13.29 -0.58
C LEU A 100 9.63 14.66 -0.53
N GLN A 101 8.33 14.71 -0.86
CA GLN A 101 7.53 15.93 -0.79
C GLN A 101 7.32 16.39 0.65
N GLU A 102 7.08 15.47 1.58
CA GLU A 102 6.95 15.79 3.01
C GLU A 102 8.25 16.39 3.58
N HIS A 103 9.41 15.94 3.10
CA HIS A 103 10.72 16.46 3.53
C HIS A 103 11.19 17.69 2.71
N GLY A 104 10.38 18.19 1.78
CA GLY A 104 10.67 19.39 1.00
C GLY A 104 11.80 19.24 -0.04
N THR A 105 12.07 18.01 -0.49
CA THR A 105 13.10 17.72 -1.50
C THR A 105 12.50 17.09 -2.77
N PRO A 106 11.59 17.77 -3.49
CA PRO A 106 11.13 17.29 -4.81
C PRO A 106 12.29 17.29 -5.81
N ILE A 107 12.31 16.34 -6.74
CA ILE A 107 13.40 16.23 -7.72
C ILE A 107 13.08 17.09 -8.95
N VAL A 108 11.95 16.80 -9.61
CA VAL A 108 11.50 17.52 -10.81
C VAL A 108 10.01 17.85 -10.70
N ASP A 109 9.16 16.84 -10.89
CA ASP A 109 7.70 16.97 -10.92
C ASP A 109 7.06 15.73 -10.29
N PRO A 110 5.87 15.84 -9.67
CA PRO A 110 5.25 14.72 -8.96
C PRO A 110 5.04 13.45 -9.80
N ILE A 111 4.83 13.58 -11.11
CA ILE A 111 4.63 12.45 -12.04
C ILE A 111 5.98 11.93 -12.56
N ASN A 112 6.91 12.83 -12.88
CA ASN A 112 8.22 12.45 -13.40
C ASN A 112 9.08 11.81 -12.30
N ASP A 113 8.92 12.24 -11.06
CA ASP A 113 9.60 11.67 -9.89
C ASP A 113 9.24 10.19 -9.70
N ILE A 114 7.95 9.83 -9.84
CA ILE A 114 7.50 8.42 -9.80
C ILE A 114 8.16 7.61 -10.92
N ARG A 115 8.28 8.16 -12.13
CA ARG A 115 8.91 7.49 -13.27
C ARG A 115 10.40 7.28 -13.06
N ILE A 116 11.11 8.30 -12.59
CA ILE A 116 12.56 8.25 -12.33
C ILE A 116 12.86 7.22 -11.23
N ILE A 117 12.16 7.32 -10.10
CA ILE A 117 12.31 6.38 -8.97
C ILE A 117 11.94 4.96 -9.41
N GLY A 118 10.86 4.81 -10.18
CA GLY A 118 10.41 3.52 -10.69
C GLY A 118 11.42 2.84 -11.60
N VAL A 119 11.98 3.56 -12.59
CA VAL A 119 13.01 3.03 -13.49
C VAL A 119 14.26 2.66 -12.71
N ALA A 120 14.75 3.54 -11.82
CA ALA A 120 15.92 3.26 -10.99
C ALA A 120 15.71 2.00 -10.12
N THR A 121 14.53 1.87 -9.50
CA THR A 121 14.19 0.72 -8.64
C THR A 121 14.15 -0.58 -9.44
N VAL A 122 13.48 -0.60 -10.61
CA VAL A 122 13.42 -1.80 -11.46
C VAL A 122 14.80 -2.22 -11.96
N THR A 123 15.67 -1.27 -12.32
CA THR A 123 17.05 -1.57 -12.75
C THR A 123 17.86 -2.17 -11.60
N VAL A 124 17.72 -1.65 -10.37
CA VAL A 124 18.39 -2.21 -9.19
C VAL A 124 17.85 -3.61 -8.86
N LEU A 125 16.53 -3.81 -8.87
CA LEU A 125 15.93 -5.13 -8.65
C LEU A 125 16.36 -6.14 -9.71
N LEU A 126 16.48 -5.71 -10.98
CA LEU A 126 17.02 -6.56 -12.04
C LEU A 126 18.47 -6.95 -11.75
N ALA A 127 19.34 -6.01 -11.36
CA ALA A 127 20.72 -6.30 -11.01
C ALA A 127 20.81 -7.29 -9.82
N ILE A 128 19.97 -7.13 -8.80
CA ILE A 128 19.88 -8.05 -7.66
C ILE A 128 19.46 -9.45 -8.12
N SER A 129 18.43 -9.55 -8.97
CA SER A 129 17.96 -10.83 -9.49
C SER A 129 19.02 -11.58 -10.32
N LEU A 130 19.90 -10.84 -11.03
CA LEU A 130 21.02 -11.41 -11.78
C LEU A 130 22.21 -11.83 -10.90
N ALA A 131 22.39 -11.18 -9.73
CA ALA A 131 23.52 -11.45 -8.84
C ALA A 131 23.37 -12.77 -8.02
N GLY A 132 22.13 -13.25 -7.80
CA GLY A 132 21.88 -14.60 -7.29
C GLY A 132 20.67 -14.73 -6.35
N MET A 133 19.85 -15.78 -6.56
CA MET A 133 18.59 -16.01 -5.83
C MET A 133 18.75 -16.68 -4.45
N GLU A 134 19.96 -17.14 -4.10
CA GLU A 134 20.19 -17.78 -2.80
C GLU A 134 19.97 -16.82 -1.62
N TRP A 135 20.40 -15.56 -1.78
CA TRP A 135 20.20 -14.51 -0.78
C TRP A 135 18.74 -14.08 -0.64
N GLU A 136 18.00 -14.11 -1.76
CA GLU A 136 16.58 -13.74 -1.82
C GLU A 136 15.72 -14.64 -0.90
N SER A 137 15.91 -15.95 -1.00
CA SER A 137 15.16 -16.93 -0.19
C SER A 137 15.29 -16.70 1.33
N LYS A 138 16.47 -16.23 1.78
CA LYS A 138 16.74 -15.88 3.19
C LYS A 138 16.16 -14.52 3.55
N ALA A 139 16.27 -13.53 2.65
CA ALA A 139 15.71 -12.20 2.83
C ALA A 139 14.18 -12.21 2.94
N GLN A 140 13.51 -13.17 2.31
CA GLN A 140 12.06 -13.35 2.41
C GLN A 140 11.57 -13.46 3.87
N VAL A 141 12.30 -14.18 4.74
CA VAL A 141 11.96 -14.29 6.16
C VAL A 141 12.09 -12.95 6.88
N LEU A 142 13.13 -12.17 6.56
CA LEU A 142 13.32 -10.83 7.09
C LEU A 142 12.16 -9.91 6.68
N PHE A 143 11.78 -9.90 5.39
CA PHE A 143 10.65 -9.10 4.92
C PHE A 143 9.33 -9.49 5.58
N PHE A 144 9.14 -10.78 5.86
CA PHE A 144 7.97 -11.24 6.62
C PHE A 144 7.93 -10.66 8.03
N LEU A 145 9.06 -10.71 8.75
CA LEU A 145 9.16 -10.13 10.10
C LEU A 145 8.89 -8.63 10.10
N VAL A 146 9.45 -7.89 9.14
CA VAL A 146 9.22 -6.44 9.01
C VAL A 146 7.74 -6.14 8.78
N ILE A 147 7.06 -6.87 7.90
CA ILE A 147 5.62 -6.69 7.66
C ILE A 147 4.80 -7.04 8.91
N MET A 148 5.18 -8.05 9.68
CA MET A 148 4.53 -8.39 10.94
C MET A 148 4.69 -7.31 12.01
N VAL A 149 5.89 -6.75 12.15
CA VAL A 149 6.12 -5.60 13.05
C VAL A 149 5.31 -4.39 12.58
N SER A 150 5.29 -4.10 11.28
CA SER A 150 4.50 -3.01 10.71
C SER A 150 3.00 -3.17 11.00
N PHE A 151 2.46 -4.37 10.78
CA PHE A 151 1.05 -4.68 11.03
C PHE A 151 0.70 -4.56 12.53
N ALA A 152 1.58 -5.06 13.42
CA ALA A 152 1.40 -4.91 14.86
C ALA A 152 1.46 -3.43 15.28
N ASN A 153 2.41 -2.66 14.76
CA ASN A 153 2.53 -1.23 15.05
C ASN A 153 1.31 -0.45 14.53
N TYR A 154 0.77 -0.81 13.37
CA TYR A 154 -0.48 -0.25 12.87
C TYR A 154 -1.65 -0.49 13.86
N LEU A 155 -1.84 -1.72 14.36
CA LEU A 155 -2.90 -2.05 15.31
C LEU A 155 -2.72 -1.38 16.68
N VAL A 156 -1.48 -1.25 17.16
CA VAL A 156 -1.21 -0.50 18.40
C VAL A 156 -1.45 0.99 18.18
N GLY A 157 -1.06 1.50 17.02
CA GLY A 157 -1.23 2.88 16.61
C GLY A 157 -2.69 3.33 16.51
N THR A 158 -3.61 2.45 16.14
CA THR A 158 -5.05 2.75 16.13
C THR A 158 -5.65 2.89 17.54
N LEU A 159 -5.04 2.27 18.54
CA LEU A 159 -5.49 2.32 19.95
C LEU A 159 -4.98 3.55 20.71
N ILE A 160 -3.86 4.13 20.28
CA ILE A 160 -3.28 5.32 20.92
C ILE A 160 -4.12 6.55 20.56
N PRO A 161 -4.48 7.41 21.53
CA PRO A 161 -5.27 8.61 21.28
C PRO A 161 -4.55 9.56 20.31
N PRO A 162 -5.30 10.27 19.45
CA PRO A 162 -4.72 11.15 18.45
C PRO A 162 -4.06 12.37 19.10
N SER A 163 -2.89 12.77 18.58
CA SER A 163 -2.38 14.13 18.79
C SER A 163 -3.16 15.13 17.94
N GLU A 164 -3.09 16.43 18.26
CA GLU A 164 -3.80 17.49 17.50
C GLU A 164 -3.49 17.43 15.98
N ASP A 165 -2.24 17.21 15.61
CA ASP A 165 -1.84 17.04 14.19
C ASP A 165 -2.42 15.80 13.50
N LYS A 166 -2.75 14.74 14.26
CA LYS A 166 -3.39 13.54 13.69
C LYS A 166 -4.90 13.77 13.56
N ALA A 167 -5.48 14.48 14.52
CA ALA A 167 -6.88 14.87 14.49
C ALA A 167 -7.18 15.85 13.34
N SER A 168 -6.29 16.81 13.05
CA SER A 168 -6.45 17.71 11.90
C SER A 168 -6.45 16.97 10.56
N LYS A 169 -5.71 15.85 10.46
CA LYS A 169 -5.68 14.95 9.30
C LYS A 169 -6.84 13.93 9.28
N GLY A 170 -7.74 13.98 10.25
CA GLY A 170 -8.98 13.20 10.28
C GLY A 170 -8.92 11.88 11.07
N PHE A 171 -7.86 11.65 11.85
CA PHE A 171 -7.73 10.44 12.68
C PHE A 171 -8.23 10.70 14.12
N PHE A 172 -9.28 9.99 14.54
CA PHE A 172 -10.00 10.20 15.80
C PHE A 172 -10.06 8.96 16.72
N SER A 173 -9.21 7.95 16.45
CA SER A 173 -9.26 6.62 17.08
C SER A 173 -10.63 5.94 16.93
N TYR A 174 -10.85 4.79 17.58
CA TYR A 174 -12.07 4.01 17.44
C TYR A 174 -13.33 4.77 17.90
N ARG A 175 -14.20 5.10 16.95
CA ARG A 175 -15.46 5.80 17.18
C ARG A 175 -16.60 5.11 16.44
N GLY A 176 -17.71 4.85 17.15
CA GLY A 176 -18.85 4.10 16.61
C GLY A 176 -19.68 4.89 15.59
N ASP A 177 -19.78 6.20 15.77
CA ASP A 177 -20.40 7.15 14.86
C ASP A 177 -19.62 7.28 13.54
N ILE A 178 -18.28 7.35 13.58
CA ILE A 178 -17.42 7.32 12.38
C ILE A 178 -17.61 6.00 11.64
N PHE A 179 -17.65 4.89 12.37
CA PHE A 179 -17.91 3.58 11.79
C PHE A 179 -19.26 3.56 11.05
N VAL A 180 -20.33 4.05 11.67
CA VAL A 180 -21.67 4.09 11.06
C VAL A 180 -21.71 4.99 9.83
N GLN A 181 -21.07 6.16 9.85
CA GLN A 181 -20.99 7.05 8.70
C GLN A 181 -20.24 6.39 7.53
N ASN A 182 -19.21 5.60 7.81
CA ASN A 182 -18.39 4.93 6.81
C ASN A 182 -18.98 3.60 6.31
N LEU A 183 -20.15 3.16 6.79
CA LEU A 183 -20.78 1.90 6.33
C LEU A 183 -21.25 1.96 4.87
N VAL A 184 -21.81 3.10 4.47
CA VAL A 184 -22.46 3.30 3.16
C VAL A 184 -21.48 3.82 2.12
N PRO A 185 -21.60 3.46 0.82
CA PRO A 185 -20.73 3.98 -0.22
C PRO A 185 -20.92 5.50 -0.43
N ASP A 186 -19.83 6.20 -0.74
CA ASP A 186 -19.81 7.56 -1.28
C ASP A 186 -18.81 7.61 -2.44
N TRP A 187 -19.35 7.40 -3.64
CA TRP A 187 -18.56 7.33 -4.86
C TRP A 187 -18.15 8.72 -5.31
N ARG A 188 -16.84 8.96 -5.37
CA ARG A 188 -16.26 10.22 -5.88
C ARG A 188 -15.35 9.98 -7.07
N GLY A 189 -15.46 10.88 -8.04
CA GLY A 189 -14.67 10.85 -9.26
C GLY A 189 -15.22 9.87 -10.31
N ILE A 190 -14.56 9.85 -11.46
CA ILE A 190 -14.97 9.04 -12.63
C ILE A 190 -14.76 7.55 -12.39
N ASP A 191 -13.82 7.18 -11.51
CA ASP A 191 -13.49 5.80 -11.16
C ASP A 191 -14.36 5.23 -10.02
N GLY A 192 -15.28 6.04 -9.47
CA GLY A 192 -16.15 5.70 -8.34
C GLY A 192 -17.24 4.70 -8.72
N SER A 193 -16.87 3.43 -8.91
CA SER A 193 -17.81 2.35 -9.17
C SER A 193 -17.43 1.08 -8.44
N PHE A 194 -18.41 0.22 -8.17
CA PHE A 194 -18.19 -1.08 -7.52
C PHE A 194 -17.15 -1.94 -8.27
N PHE A 195 -17.32 -2.09 -9.59
CA PHE A 195 -16.39 -2.89 -10.39
C PHE A 195 -15.02 -2.21 -10.57
N GLY A 196 -14.95 -0.88 -10.53
CA GLY A 196 -13.68 -0.14 -10.48
C GLY A 196 -12.90 -0.43 -9.21
N MET A 197 -13.55 -0.38 -8.04
CA MET A 197 -12.89 -0.74 -6.78
C MET A 197 -12.50 -2.21 -6.72
N PHE A 198 -13.34 -3.11 -7.25
CA PHE A 198 -13.02 -4.53 -7.35
C PHE A 198 -11.77 -4.77 -8.21
N SER A 199 -11.65 -4.12 -9.37
CA SER A 199 -10.49 -4.31 -10.25
C SER A 199 -9.18 -3.77 -9.66
N ILE A 200 -9.25 -2.70 -8.87
CA ILE A 200 -8.10 -2.16 -8.12
C ILE A 200 -7.71 -3.08 -6.96
N PHE A 201 -8.69 -3.70 -6.29
CA PHE A 201 -8.44 -4.61 -5.19
C PHE A 201 -7.93 -5.99 -5.63
N PHE A 202 -8.46 -6.54 -6.72
CA PHE A 202 -8.25 -7.94 -7.13
C PHE A 202 -6.76 -8.37 -7.24
N PRO A 203 -5.83 -7.54 -7.75
CA PRO A 203 -4.41 -7.88 -7.78
C PRO A 203 -3.80 -8.16 -6.40
N SER A 204 -4.42 -7.70 -5.31
CA SER A 204 -3.96 -7.99 -3.93
C SER A 204 -4.20 -9.44 -3.50
N ALA A 205 -5.06 -10.17 -4.21
CA ALA A 205 -5.45 -11.53 -3.86
C ALA A 205 -4.76 -12.60 -4.74
N THR A 206 -4.14 -12.23 -5.86
CA THR A 206 -3.64 -13.17 -6.88
C THR A 206 -2.35 -13.91 -6.51
N GLY A 207 -1.60 -13.45 -5.51
CA GLY A 207 -0.28 -14.01 -5.11
C GLY A 207 -0.28 -15.43 -4.52
N ILE A 208 -1.35 -16.22 -4.69
CA ILE A 208 -1.50 -17.57 -4.14
C ILE A 208 -0.56 -18.60 -4.77
N LEU A 209 -0.14 -18.39 -6.02
CA LEU A 209 0.70 -19.33 -6.77
C LEU A 209 2.18 -19.30 -6.39
N ALA A 210 2.61 -18.32 -5.59
CA ALA A 210 4.00 -18.18 -5.21
C ALA A 210 4.51 -19.36 -4.34
N GLY A 211 3.63 -19.99 -3.55
CA GLY A 211 4.00 -21.17 -2.77
C GLY A 211 4.28 -22.40 -3.64
N ALA A 212 3.59 -22.54 -4.77
CA ALA A 212 3.81 -23.63 -5.73
C ALA A 212 5.06 -23.39 -6.61
N ASN A 213 5.50 -22.13 -6.77
CA ASN A 213 6.72 -21.79 -7.50
C ASN A 213 7.99 -22.34 -6.82
N ILE A 214 8.01 -22.44 -5.49
CA ILE A 214 9.12 -23.00 -4.71
C ILE A 214 8.94 -24.49 -4.35
N SER A 215 8.10 -25.20 -5.12
CA SER A 215 7.77 -26.62 -4.86
C SER A 215 8.98 -27.56 -4.87
N GLY A 216 10.08 -27.18 -5.53
CA GLY A 216 11.32 -27.95 -5.57
C GLY A 216 12.10 -27.97 -4.25
N ASP A 217 11.89 -26.96 -3.40
CA ASP A 217 12.61 -26.80 -2.13
C ASP A 217 11.82 -27.36 -0.94
N LEU A 218 10.60 -27.83 -1.18
CA LEU A 218 9.72 -28.39 -0.15
C LEU A 218 10.03 -29.87 0.08
N LYS A 219 10.12 -30.26 1.35
CA LYS A 219 10.30 -31.67 1.76
C LYS A 219 9.14 -32.56 1.29
N ASP A 220 7.90 -32.07 1.40
CA ASP A 220 6.70 -32.75 0.91
C ASP A 220 5.74 -31.72 0.28
N PRO A 221 5.86 -31.46 -1.04
CA PRO A 221 5.05 -30.45 -1.72
C PRO A 221 3.57 -30.83 -1.81
N ALA A 222 3.22 -32.12 -1.87
CA ALA A 222 1.83 -32.57 -2.02
C ALA A 222 0.98 -32.24 -0.79
N VAL A 223 1.59 -32.19 0.40
CA VAL A 223 0.93 -31.81 1.65
C VAL A 223 1.15 -30.33 1.98
N ALA A 224 2.35 -29.80 1.71
CA ALA A 224 2.71 -28.43 2.08
C ALA A 224 1.98 -27.37 1.22
N ILE A 225 1.84 -27.58 -0.09
CA ILE A 225 1.21 -26.60 -0.99
C ILE A 225 -0.26 -26.37 -0.62
N PRO A 226 -1.12 -27.41 -0.45
CA PRO A 226 -2.52 -27.19 -0.10
C PRO A 226 -2.68 -26.49 1.26
N LYS A 227 -1.99 -26.98 2.30
CA LYS A 227 -2.09 -26.42 3.65
C LYS A 227 -1.59 -24.99 3.69
N GLY A 228 -0.43 -24.72 3.09
CA GLY A 228 0.17 -23.40 3.06
C GLY A 228 -0.68 -22.38 2.30
N THR A 229 -1.21 -22.77 1.14
CA THR A 229 -2.02 -21.88 0.29
C THR A 229 -3.35 -21.53 0.96
N LEU A 230 -4.09 -22.51 1.47
CA LEU A 230 -5.39 -22.27 2.12
C LEU A 230 -5.25 -21.48 3.43
N MET A 231 -4.24 -21.79 4.25
CA MET A 231 -3.95 -21.01 5.46
C MET A 231 -3.52 -19.58 5.13
N ALA A 232 -2.73 -19.40 4.07
CA ALA A 232 -2.34 -18.06 3.64
C ALA A 232 -3.56 -17.24 3.21
N ILE A 233 -4.45 -17.80 2.39
CA ILE A 233 -5.70 -17.13 1.97
C ILE A 233 -6.53 -16.74 3.19
N PHE A 234 -6.70 -17.65 4.16
CA PHE A 234 -7.46 -17.39 5.38
C PHE A 234 -6.88 -16.20 6.17
N TRP A 235 -5.60 -16.25 6.53
CA TRP A 235 -4.96 -15.20 7.32
C TRP A 235 -4.90 -13.85 6.60
N THR A 236 -4.68 -13.85 5.28
CA THR A 236 -4.70 -12.60 4.50
C THR A 236 -6.11 -12.02 4.43
N THR A 237 -7.14 -12.85 4.32
CA THR A 237 -8.54 -12.41 4.34
C THR A 237 -8.89 -11.75 5.68
N VAL A 238 -8.54 -12.41 6.78
CA VAL A 238 -8.74 -11.85 8.13
C VAL A 238 -8.04 -10.50 8.27
N SER A 239 -6.79 -10.38 7.78
CA SER A 239 -6.06 -9.11 7.83
C SER A 239 -6.72 -8.00 7.00
N TYR A 240 -7.24 -8.30 5.81
CA TYR A 240 -7.92 -7.31 4.96
C TYR A 240 -9.24 -6.83 5.58
N LEU A 241 -10.04 -7.74 6.14
CA LEU A 241 -11.28 -7.38 6.83
C LEU A 241 -10.99 -6.54 8.08
N ALA A 242 -9.99 -6.93 8.87
CA ALA A 242 -9.58 -6.20 10.07
C ALA A 242 -9.10 -4.78 9.74
N ILE A 243 -8.24 -4.61 8.74
CA ILE A 243 -7.77 -3.27 8.34
C ILE A 243 -8.93 -2.42 7.84
N SER A 244 -9.78 -2.93 6.96
CA SER A 244 -10.93 -2.16 6.45
C SER A 244 -11.86 -1.69 7.59
N ALA A 245 -12.15 -2.56 8.56
CA ALA A 245 -12.97 -2.21 9.72
C ALA A 245 -12.31 -1.18 10.65
N THR A 246 -11.02 -1.35 10.93
CA THR A 246 -10.27 -0.49 11.85
C THR A 246 -10.06 0.90 11.25
N ILE A 247 -9.72 1.00 9.97
CA ILE A 247 -9.58 2.30 9.29
C ILE A 247 -10.93 3.01 9.21
N GLY A 248 -11.98 2.30 8.78
CA GLY A 248 -13.31 2.87 8.65
C GLY A 248 -13.94 3.32 9.99
N SER A 249 -13.44 2.83 11.13
CA SER A 249 -13.85 3.30 12.47
C SER A 249 -12.98 4.40 13.05
N CYS A 250 -11.77 4.61 12.51
CA CYS A 250 -10.79 5.54 13.08
C CYS A 250 -10.67 6.86 12.31
N VAL A 251 -11.03 6.89 11.02
CA VAL A 251 -10.72 8.02 10.14
C VAL A 251 -11.96 8.53 9.43
N VAL A 252 -12.15 9.85 9.45
CA VAL A 252 -13.22 10.52 8.67
C VAL A 252 -12.85 10.62 7.19
N ARG A 253 -13.86 10.73 6.32
CA ARG A 253 -13.65 10.75 4.86
C ARG A 253 -12.83 11.94 4.38
N ASP A 254 -13.13 13.11 4.94
CA ASP A 254 -12.59 14.39 4.53
C ASP A 254 -11.96 15.10 5.73
N ALA A 255 -10.74 15.59 5.55
CA ALA A 255 -10.04 16.39 6.55
C ALA A 255 -9.16 17.45 5.89
N SER A 256 -9.14 18.65 6.49
CA SER A 256 -8.39 19.81 5.97
C SER A 256 -6.89 19.69 6.24
N GLY A 257 -6.52 19.23 7.44
CA GLY A 257 -5.13 19.18 7.90
C GLY A 257 -4.63 20.45 8.58
N ASP A 258 -5.40 21.55 8.56
CA ASP A 258 -5.06 22.79 9.25
C ASP A 258 -5.36 22.69 10.76
N LEU A 259 -4.44 23.18 11.59
CA LEU A 259 -4.58 23.25 13.04
C LEU A 259 -5.51 24.40 13.48
N ASN A 260 -5.75 25.38 12.61
CA ASN A 260 -6.63 26.51 12.88
C ASN A 260 -8.12 26.13 12.78
N ASP A 261 -8.45 24.96 12.25
CA ASP A 261 -9.82 24.46 12.10
C ASP A 261 -10.43 23.92 13.41
N THR A 262 -9.83 24.26 14.56
CA THR A 262 -10.35 23.90 15.88
C THR A 262 -11.55 24.76 16.22
N VAL A 263 -12.63 24.12 16.65
CA VAL A 263 -13.90 24.78 16.92
C VAL A 263 -14.41 24.40 18.31
N THR A 264 -14.96 25.39 19.01
CA THR A 264 -15.65 25.14 20.27
C THR A 264 -16.97 24.39 19.99
N PRO A 265 -17.22 23.24 20.67
CA PRO A 265 -18.45 22.49 20.47
C PRO A 265 -19.68 23.37 20.67
N GLY A 266 -20.54 23.49 19.65
CA GLY A 266 -21.78 24.27 19.71
C GLY A 266 -21.79 25.59 18.91
N SER A 267 -20.69 25.96 18.23
CA SER A 267 -20.78 27.04 17.23
C SER A 267 -21.60 26.55 16.02
N GLY A 268 -22.66 27.26 15.65
CA GLY A 268 -23.60 26.85 14.59
C GLY A 268 -23.06 26.87 13.16
N ALA A 269 -21.74 27.03 12.96
CA ALA A 269 -21.09 27.10 11.64
C ALA A 269 -20.39 25.79 11.24
N CYS A 270 -20.60 24.70 11.98
CA CYS A 270 -19.93 23.42 11.75
C CYS A 270 -20.98 22.32 11.48
N GLU A 271 -20.82 21.64 10.35
CA GLU A 271 -21.63 20.51 9.89
C GLU A 271 -20.77 19.24 9.78
N GLY A 272 -21.29 18.11 10.24
CA GLY A 272 -20.63 16.81 10.18
C GLY A 272 -20.11 16.29 11.54
N LEU A 273 -19.68 15.04 11.56
CA LEU A 273 -19.27 14.34 12.79
C LEU A 273 -17.98 14.92 13.40
N ALA A 274 -17.09 15.50 12.58
CA ALA A 274 -15.88 16.17 13.06
C ALA A 274 -16.17 17.31 14.04
N CYS A 275 -17.32 17.97 13.91
CA CYS A 275 -17.75 19.06 14.80
C CYS A 275 -17.97 18.59 16.25
N GLY A 276 -18.49 17.38 16.42
CA GLY A 276 -18.64 16.74 17.74
C GLY A 276 -17.29 16.46 18.40
N TYR A 277 -16.22 16.42 17.61
CA TYR A 277 -14.84 16.23 18.07
C TYR A 277 -14.04 17.55 18.16
N GLY A 278 -14.67 18.70 17.95
CA GLY A 278 -14.03 20.01 18.04
C GLY A 278 -13.26 20.44 16.77
N TRP A 279 -13.56 19.86 15.61
CA TRP A 279 -12.91 20.19 14.33
C TRP A 279 -13.93 20.56 13.25
N ASN A 280 -13.65 21.60 12.48
CA ASN A 280 -14.52 22.06 11.40
C ASN A 280 -13.89 21.85 10.02
N PHE A 281 -14.35 20.80 9.33
CA PHE A 281 -13.93 20.48 7.96
C PHE A 281 -15.00 20.82 6.90
N THR A 282 -16.02 21.61 7.25
CA THR A 282 -17.17 21.91 6.35
C THR A 282 -16.74 22.55 5.05
N GLN A 283 -15.89 23.57 5.12
CA GLN A 283 -15.48 24.35 3.95
C GLN A 283 -14.75 23.47 2.93
N CYS A 284 -13.81 22.62 3.39
CA CYS A 284 -13.07 21.76 2.48
C CYS A 284 -13.96 20.64 1.91
N ALA A 285 -14.91 20.12 2.70
CA ALA A 285 -15.82 19.07 2.28
C ALA A 285 -16.79 19.55 1.20
N GLN A 286 -17.38 20.75 1.37
CA GLN A 286 -18.29 21.34 0.38
C GLN A 286 -17.58 21.74 -0.91
N GLN A 287 -16.33 22.20 -0.82
CA GLN A 287 -15.55 22.61 -1.98
C GLN A 287 -14.77 21.46 -2.64
N HIS A 288 -14.84 20.24 -2.08
CA HIS A 288 -14.04 19.09 -2.50
C HIS A 288 -12.53 19.39 -2.61
N SER A 289 -12.01 20.24 -1.71
CA SER A 289 -10.63 20.71 -1.69
C SER A 289 -9.82 20.17 -0.52
N CYS A 290 -10.37 19.23 0.26
CA CYS A 290 -9.66 18.62 1.38
C CYS A 290 -8.41 17.86 0.91
N HIS A 291 -7.26 18.16 1.51
CA HIS A 291 -6.00 17.48 1.20
C HIS A 291 -5.83 16.15 1.95
N TYR A 292 -6.48 16.01 3.11
CA TYR A 292 -6.39 14.83 3.97
C TYR A 292 -7.76 14.15 4.14
N GLY A 293 -7.78 13.09 4.94
CA GLY A 293 -8.94 12.22 5.13
C GLY A 293 -8.83 10.92 4.34
N LEU A 294 -9.75 10.01 4.64
CA LEU A 294 -9.72 8.64 4.11
C LEU A 294 -9.83 8.57 2.58
N ILE A 295 -10.47 9.55 1.94
CA ILE A 295 -10.72 9.56 0.50
C ILE A 295 -9.64 10.28 -0.32
N ASN A 296 -8.96 11.26 0.27
CA ASN A 296 -8.01 12.12 -0.44
C ASN A 296 -6.55 11.71 -0.19
N TYR A 297 -6.26 11.06 0.94
CA TYR A 297 -4.90 10.69 1.31
C TYR A 297 -4.68 9.17 1.32
N TYR A 298 -3.85 8.66 0.42
CA TYR A 298 -3.60 7.21 0.30
C TYR A 298 -2.76 6.64 1.45
N GLN A 299 -1.96 7.46 2.13
CA GLN A 299 -1.06 7.02 3.20
C GLN A 299 -1.70 7.09 4.60
N VAL A 300 -3.04 7.01 4.69
CA VAL A 300 -3.77 7.01 5.98
C VAL A 300 -3.24 5.98 6.99
N PRO A 301 -2.85 4.75 6.60
CA PRO A 301 -2.27 3.80 7.57
C PRO A 301 -0.94 4.26 8.18
N ALA A 302 -0.19 5.13 7.50
CA ALA A 302 1.01 5.75 8.05
C ALA A 302 0.68 6.75 9.18
N LEU A 303 -0.51 7.35 9.19
CA LEU A 303 -0.97 8.20 10.30
C LEU A 303 -1.24 7.39 11.56
N ALA A 304 -1.72 6.15 11.41
CA ALA A 304 -1.91 5.23 12.52
C ALA A 304 -0.57 4.75 13.08
N LEU A 305 0.41 4.44 12.22
CA LEU A 305 1.76 4.04 12.63
C LEU A 305 2.36 5.08 13.61
N GLY A 306 2.66 4.64 14.83
CA GLY A 306 3.03 5.48 15.97
C GLY A 306 4.42 6.10 15.89
N THR A 307 4.81 6.72 14.78
CA THR A 307 6.15 7.29 14.59
C THR A 307 6.49 8.38 15.60
N ARG A 308 5.49 9.05 16.20
CA ARG A 308 5.72 10.02 17.29
C ARG A 308 5.81 9.44 18.70
N CYS A 309 5.74 8.12 18.91
CA CYS A 309 6.16 7.56 20.21
C CYS A 309 7.67 7.74 20.46
N TRP A 310 8.47 8.07 19.43
CA TRP A 310 9.89 8.41 19.55
C TRP A 310 10.20 9.91 19.56
N ASP A 311 9.24 10.77 19.21
CA ASP A 311 9.38 12.21 19.35
C ASP A 311 8.81 12.62 20.71
N ARG A 312 9.71 12.88 21.66
CA ARG A 312 9.35 13.38 22.99
C ARG A 312 8.38 14.58 22.88
N PRO A 313 7.31 14.63 23.70
CA PRO A 313 6.44 15.78 23.76
C PRO A 313 7.22 16.96 24.40
N GLY A 314 7.51 17.99 23.61
CA GLY A 314 8.19 19.20 24.07
C GLY A 314 9.44 19.62 23.28
N GLY A 315 9.82 18.89 22.22
CA GLY A 315 10.96 19.25 21.38
C GLY A 315 10.61 20.22 20.26
N ARG A 316 10.98 21.49 20.43
CA ARG A 316 11.12 22.48 19.34
C ARG A 316 11.75 21.81 18.10
N GLY A 317 11.10 22.00 16.95
CA GLY A 317 11.42 21.42 15.64
C GLY A 317 12.80 20.78 15.45
N THR A 318 12.78 19.54 14.97
CA THR A 318 13.89 18.80 14.34
C THR A 318 14.45 19.49 13.07
N SER A 319 14.15 20.77 12.85
CA SER A 319 14.88 21.68 11.96
C SER A 319 16.19 22.21 12.58
N GLY A 320 16.47 21.93 13.86
CA GLY A 320 17.65 22.43 14.59
C GLY A 320 18.94 21.61 14.43
N LEU A 321 18.85 20.27 14.41
CA LEU A 321 20.06 19.44 14.48
C LEU A 321 20.84 19.37 13.14
N LEU A 322 20.15 19.48 12.01
CA LEU A 322 20.78 19.62 10.68
C LEU A 322 21.19 21.06 10.35
N ARG A 323 20.73 22.06 11.11
CA ARG A 323 21.28 23.44 11.04
C ARG A 323 22.58 23.58 11.81
N SER A 324 22.78 22.80 12.88
CA SER A 324 24.01 22.87 13.68
C SER A 324 25.25 22.27 12.98
N LEU A 325 25.06 21.45 11.94
CA LEU A 325 26.17 20.96 11.10
C LEU A 325 26.44 21.84 9.87
N ARG A 326 25.65 22.91 9.67
CA ARG A 326 25.86 23.92 8.62
C ARG A 326 26.63 25.15 9.14
N GLY A 327 27.52 24.91 10.10
CA GLY A 327 28.31 25.90 10.82
C GLY A 327 29.80 25.64 10.73
N HIS A 328 30.34 25.29 9.56
CA HIS A 328 31.76 25.45 9.30
C HIS A 328 32.00 25.89 7.85
N ARG A 329 32.77 26.98 7.75
CA ARG A 329 33.15 27.74 6.55
C ARG A 329 33.60 26.84 5.39
N GLU A 330 33.14 27.16 4.19
CA GLU A 330 33.94 27.01 2.97
C GLU A 330 33.92 28.30 2.13
N PRO A 331 35.02 28.61 1.43
CA PRO A 331 35.28 29.91 0.84
C PRO A 331 34.64 30.06 -0.55
N GLN A 332 34.33 31.30 -0.91
CA GLN A 332 33.83 31.64 -2.24
C GLN A 332 34.89 31.38 -3.32
N VAL A 333 34.52 30.60 -4.34
CA VAL A 333 35.19 30.60 -5.64
C VAL A 333 34.10 30.71 -6.71
N GLY A 334 34.02 31.87 -7.34
CA GLY A 334 33.10 32.15 -8.44
C GLY A 334 33.55 31.49 -9.75
N TRP A 335 32.58 31.06 -10.55
CA TRP A 335 32.81 30.61 -11.93
C TRP A 335 31.88 31.37 -12.89
N GLN A 336 32.51 32.02 -13.87
CA GLN A 336 31.87 32.72 -14.99
C GLN A 336 31.43 31.74 -16.09
N PRO A 337 30.42 32.07 -16.93
CA PRO A 337 29.93 31.21 -18.01
C PRO A 337 30.67 31.45 -19.35
N TRP A 338 30.82 30.38 -20.15
CA TRP A 338 31.34 30.41 -21.53
C TRP A 338 30.23 30.27 -22.60
N PRO A 339 30.44 30.74 -23.85
CA PRO A 339 29.37 31.24 -24.72
C PRO A 339 28.88 30.26 -25.81
N GLN A 340 27.68 30.55 -26.33
CA GLN A 340 26.97 29.87 -27.41
C GLN A 340 27.64 30.09 -28.79
N LEU A 341 27.71 29.04 -29.62
CA LEU A 341 28.04 29.12 -31.05
C LEU A 341 26.83 28.70 -31.91
N ARG A 342 26.44 29.59 -32.85
CA ARG A 342 25.46 29.36 -33.92
C ARG A 342 26.12 28.67 -35.12
N PRO A 343 25.40 27.83 -35.90
CA PRO A 343 25.89 27.32 -37.17
C PRO A 343 25.54 28.26 -38.33
N SER A 344 26.50 28.47 -39.24
CA SER A 344 26.32 29.14 -40.53
C SER A 344 26.32 28.10 -41.67
N SER A 345 25.44 28.37 -42.63
CA SER A 345 25.13 27.66 -43.88
C SER A 345 26.31 27.31 -44.78
N LEU A 346 26.19 26.14 -45.42
CA LEU A 346 26.41 25.92 -46.86
C LEU A 346 25.39 24.91 -47.38
#